data_AF-A0A7J7LYY9-F1
#
_entry.id   AF-A0A7J7LYY9-F1
#
_cell.length_a   1.000
_cell.length_b   1.000
_cell.length_c   1.000
_cell.angle_alpha   90.00
_cell.angle_beta   90.00
_cell.angle_gamma   90.00
#
_symmetry.space_group_name_H-M   'P 1'
#
loop_
_entity.id
_entity.type
_entity.pdbx_description
1 polymer ?
#
loop_
_entity_poly.entity_id
_entity_poly.type
_entity_poly.pdbx_seq_one_letter_code
_entity_poly.pdbx_strand_id
1 'polypeptide(L)'
;MHQLGEFSHNSFLDLSRKYGKILLVHLAKSPWVIISSPDIAREIMKTHDNEFPNRPVLTAANVFFYGYTDVSFAPNSEYWRQVRKLFVQELLNVRRIRSFKYVSEEEMALVIENISCSCSSQTPVNLSEIVLTFTNNLVCRCSISAKSEEGNSRFGELSREVVTLMSTFSFQDFSPALGWIDSLTGLRKKVRSVYQEIDTYFEKVMEEHVSKSQQDDSKKDFLDLLHGQVEYNISRDNIKALLMDIFVGGTETAHGVVDGGTYEEATSNEESTRRGKKSGGNKVPCERGGYSSNGVLKDV
;
A
#
# COMPACT_ATOMS: atom_id res chain seq x y z
N MET A 1 2.85 23.24 19.43
CA MET A 1 3.20 21.82 19.20
C MET A 1 3.69 21.07 20.44
N HIS A 2 3.95 21.70 21.60
CA HIS A 2 4.41 20.98 22.80
C HIS A 2 3.39 19.98 23.40
N GLN A 3 2.15 19.94 22.88
CA GLN A 3 1.09 19.03 23.33
C GLN A 3 0.98 17.77 22.46
N LEU A 4 1.77 17.65 21.39
CA LEU A 4 1.82 16.44 20.57
C LEU A 4 2.99 15.59 21.06
N GLY A 5 2.67 14.40 21.56
CA GLY A 5 3.66 13.37 21.87
C GLY A 5 4.14 12.63 20.62
N GLU A 6 4.88 11.54 20.84
CA GLU A 6 5.42 10.66 19.80
C GLU A 6 4.33 10.18 18.81
N PHE A 7 3.15 9.84 19.35
CA PHE A 7 1.99 9.46 18.56
C PHE A 7 0.95 10.59 18.56
N SER A 8 0.89 11.32 17.45
CA SER A 8 -0.01 12.45 17.27
C SER A 8 -1.48 12.06 17.42
N HIS A 9 -1.88 10.91 16.89
CA HIS A 9 -3.25 10.40 16.99
C HIS A 9 -3.72 10.17 18.43
N ASN A 10 -2.84 9.65 19.32
CA ASN A 10 -3.15 9.48 20.74
C ASN A 10 -3.29 10.84 21.45
N SER A 11 -2.39 11.78 21.13
CA SER A 11 -2.45 13.13 21.68
C SER A 11 -3.76 13.83 21.30
N PHE A 12 -4.19 13.69 20.04
CA PHE A 12 -5.46 14.24 19.58
C PHE A 12 -6.68 13.56 20.20
N LEU A 13 -6.61 12.26 20.47
CA LEU A 13 -7.66 11.52 21.19
C LEU A 13 -7.81 12.01 22.63
N ASP A 14 -6.71 12.23 23.33
CA ASP A 14 -6.75 12.73 24.71
C ASP A 14 -7.26 14.18 24.78
N LEU A 15 -6.88 15.01 23.80
CA LEU A 15 -7.45 16.34 23.64
C LEU A 15 -8.96 16.26 23.37
N SER A 16 -9.44 15.34 22.53
CA SER A 16 -10.87 15.25 22.20
C SER A 16 -11.71 14.72 23.35
N ARG A 17 -11.14 13.82 24.16
CA ARG A 17 -11.75 13.41 25.43
C ARG A 17 -11.93 14.57 26.41
N LYS A 18 -10.99 15.53 26.41
CA LYS A 18 -11.02 16.68 27.33
C LYS A 18 -11.89 17.84 26.83
N TYR A 19 -11.82 18.17 25.55
CA TYR A 19 -12.38 19.41 25.01
C TYR A 19 -13.59 19.17 24.07
N GLY A 20 -13.87 17.92 23.71
CA GLY A 20 -15.03 17.56 22.90
C GLY A 20 -14.68 16.88 21.58
N LYS A 21 -15.72 16.37 20.90
CA LYS A 21 -15.60 15.55 19.69
C LYS A 21 -15.19 16.33 18.43
N ILE A 22 -15.32 17.65 18.43
CA ILE A 22 -14.86 18.55 17.38
C ILE A 22 -13.88 19.53 18.03
N LEU A 23 -12.64 19.55 17.55
CA LEU A 23 -11.60 20.43 18.10
C LEU A 23 -10.98 21.28 17.01
N LEU A 24 -10.82 22.57 17.30
CA LEU A 24 -9.97 23.45 16.49
C LEU A 24 -8.59 23.55 17.14
N VAL A 25 -7.56 23.07 16.44
CA VAL A 25 -6.16 23.09 16.87
C VAL A 25 -5.36 23.96 15.90
N HIS A 26 -4.51 24.84 16.42
CA HIS A 26 -3.60 25.62 15.58
C HIS A 26 -2.22 24.97 15.56
N LEU A 27 -1.84 24.41 14.42
CA LEU A 27 -0.50 23.87 14.18
C LEU A 27 0.32 24.94 13.47
N ALA A 28 1.18 25.61 14.24
CA ALA A 28 1.86 26.84 13.85
C ALA A 28 0.86 27.93 13.40
N LYS A 29 0.83 28.27 12.12
CA LYS A 29 -0.09 29.27 11.55
C LYS A 29 -1.30 28.66 10.83
N SER A 30 -1.38 27.33 10.80
CA SER A 30 -2.44 26.60 10.09
C SER A 30 -3.50 26.11 11.08
N PRO A 31 -4.79 26.46 10.89
CA PRO A 31 -5.89 25.92 11.68
C PRO A 31 -6.30 24.53 11.19
N TRP A 32 -6.48 23.59 12.13
CA TRP A 32 -6.88 22.20 11.87
C TRP A 32 -8.13 21.87 12.68
N VAL A 33 -9.14 21.31 12.01
CA VAL A 33 -10.33 20.78 12.68
C VAL A 33 -10.17 19.27 12.82
N ILE A 34 -10.19 18.80 14.06
CA ILE A 34 -10.07 17.38 14.40
C ILE A 34 -11.46 16.85 14.76
N ILE A 35 -11.87 15.80 14.06
CA ILE A 35 -13.14 15.13 14.27
C ILE A 35 -12.87 13.78 14.94
N SER A 36 -13.34 13.61 16.17
CA SER A 36 -13.19 12.39 16.98
C SER A 36 -14.56 11.74 17.27
N SER A 37 -15.42 11.66 16.25
CA SER A 37 -16.74 11.02 16.34
C SER A 37 -17.09 10.31 15.04
N PRO A 38 -17.48 9.02 15.08
CA PRO A 38 -17.84 8.28 13.89
C PRO A 38 -19.09 8.86 13.18
N ASP A 39 -20.06 9.37 13.94
CA ASP A 39 -21.29 9.94 13.37
C ASP A 39 -21.01 11.24 12.59
N ILE A 40 -20.18 12.11 13.17
CA ILE A 40 -19.80 13.39 12.57
C ILE A 40 -18.88 13.15 11.36
N ALA A 41 -17.92 12.23 11.48
CA ALA A 41 -17.06 11.85 10.36
C ALA A 41 -17.89 11.27 9.20
N ARG A 42 -18.91 10.46 9.50
CA ARG A 42 -19.84 9.93 8.49
C ARG A 42 -20.63 11.05 7.81
N GLU A 43 -21.15 12.00 8.58
CA GLU A 43 -21.89 13.15 8.04
C GLU A 43 -21.03 13.98 7.09
N ILE A 44 -19.79 14.29 7.49
CA ILE A 44 -18.81 15.01 6.65
C ILE A 44 -18.47 14.21 5.38
N MET A 45 -18.16 12.92 5.51
CA MET A 45 -17.67 12.10 4.40
C MET A 45 -18.75 11.58 3.44
N LYS A 46 -20.03 11.59 3.84
CA LYS A 46 -21.14 11.09 3.00
C LYS A 46 -22.14 12.15 2.59
N THR A 47 -22.49 13.05 3.51
CA THR A 47 -23.52 14.07 3.26
C THR A 47 -22.90 15.35 2.70
N HIS A 48 -21.72 15.72 3.22
CA HIS A 48 -21.02 16.96 2.85
C HIS A 48 -19.69 16.69 2.11
N ASP A 49 -19.57 15.55 1.43
CA ASP A 49 -18.34 15.16 0.74
C ASP A 49 -17.88 16.18 -0.32
N ASN A 50 -18.84 16.83 -0.98
CA ASN A 50 -18.61 17.89 -1.95
C ASN A 50 -18.13 19.21 -1.33
N GLU A 51 -18.36 19.43 -0.03
CA GLU A 51 -17.88 20.61 0.72
C GLU A 51 -16.45 20.41 1.24
N PHE A 52 -16.04 19.15 1.43
CA PHE A 52 -14.68 18.78 1.87
C PHE A 52 -13.92 17.95 0.82
N PRO A 53 -13.81 18.40 -0.44
CA PRO A 53 -13.19 17.61 -1.50
C PRO A 53 -11.65 17.67 -1.45
N ASN A 54 -11.11 18.66 -0.75
CA ASN A 54 -9.68 18.99 -0.79
C ASN A 54 -8.83 17.95 -0.07
N ARG A 55 -7.63 17.72 -0.60
CA ARG A 55 -6.62 16.85 0.00
C ARG A 55 -5.56 17.68 0.74
N PRO A 56 -4.90 17.13 1.76
CA PRO A 56 -3.76 17.79 2.38
C PRO A 56 -2.66 18.07 1.33
N VAL A 57 -2.18 19.30 1.30
CA VAL A 57 -1.08 19.71 0.41
C VAL A 57 0.24 19.42 1.13
N LEU A 58 0.81 18.24 0.86
CA LEU A 58 2.07 17.80 1.48
C LEU A 58 3.24 17.99 0.52
N THR A 59 4.32 18.64 0.98
CA THR A 59 5.51 18.88 0.15
C THR A 59 6.13 17.58 -0.36
N ALA A 60 6.13 16.52 0.45
CA ALA A 60 6.62 15.21 0.04
C ALA A 60 5.72 14.57 -1.05
N ALA A 61 4.38 14.70 -0.94
CA ALA A 61 3.47 14.17 -1.96
C ALA A 61 3.70 14.84 -3.31
N ASN A 62 3.92 16.16 -3.30
CA ASN A 62 4.22 16.90 -4.53
C ASN A 62 5.39 16.28 -5.30
N VAL A 63 6.41 15.81 -4.59
CA VAL A 63 7.61 15.23 -5.18
C VAL A 63 7.35 13.78 -5.60
N PHE A 64 6.87 12.93 -4.68
CA PHE A 64 6.71 11.50 -4.97
C PHE A 64 5.59 11.18 -5.95
N PHE A 65 4.59 12.05 -6.08
CA PHE A 65 3.45 11.89 -6.98
C PHE A 65 3.45 12.90 -8.13
N TYR A 66 4.64 13.33 -8.56
CA TYR A 66 4.85 14.08 -9.80
C TYR A 66 3.91 15.28 -9.95
N GLY A 67 3.82 16.14 -8.92
CA GLY A 67 2.96 17.31 -8.93
C GLY A 67 1.49 17.04 -8.60
N TYR A 68 1.21 16.04 -7.76
CA TYR A 68 -0.15 15.63 -7.39
C TYR A 68 -0.97 15.14 -8.58
N THR A 69 -0.38 14.26 -9.37
CA THR A 69 -1.05 13.64 -10.52
C THR A 69 -1.50 12.21 -10.26
N ASP A 70 -1.51 11.82 -9.00
CA ASP A 70 -1.97 10.54 -8.48
C ASP A 70 -3.47 10.58 -8.10
N VAL A 71 -4.06 9.46 -7.68
CA VAL A 71 -5.48 9.39 -7.28
C VAL A 71 -5.72 9.81 -5.83
N SER A 72 -4.68 9.78 -4.99
CA SER A 72 -4.76 9.98 -3.55
C SER A 72 -4.69 11.47 -3.14
N PHE A 73 -3.76 12.22 -3.72
CA PHE A 73 -3.43 13.61 -3.39
C PHE A 73 -3.81 14.62 -4.47
N ALA A 74 -4.15 14.20 -5.69
CA ALA A 74 -4.61 15.13 -6.72
C ALA A 74 -5.82 15.95 -6.25
N PRO A 75 -5.85 17.25 -6.58
CA PRO A 75 -7.00 18.08 -6.28
C PRO A 75 -8.24 17.60 -7.05
N ASN A 76 -9.42 17.77 -6.45
CA ASN A 76 -10.68 17.43 -7.10
C ASN A 76 -10.83 18.26 -8.38
N SER A 77 -10.64 17.59 -9.51
CA SER A 77 -10.60 18.15 -10.86
C SER A 77 -11.24 17.15 -11.82
N GLU A 78 -11.47 17.58 -13.06
CA GLU A 78 -11.94 16.66 -14.10
C GLU A 78 -10.94 15.51 -14.31
N TYR A 79 -9.64 15.84 -14.36
CA TYR A 79 -8.55 14.88 -14.42
C TYR A 79 -8.64 13.82 -13.30
N TRP A 80 -8.76 14.25 -12.04
CA TRP A 80 -8.87 13.32 -10.92
C TRP A 80 -10.07 12.38 -11.05
N ARG A 81 -11.23 12.88 -11.51
CA ARG A 81 -12.42 12.04 -11.73
C ARG A 81 -12.20 11.01 -12.82
N GLN A 82 -11.51 11.39 -13.90
CA GLN A 82 -11.17 10.50 -15.01
C GLN A 82 -10.22 9.40 -14.56
N VAL A 83 -9.11 9.77 -13.91
CA VAL A 83 -8.11 8.83 -13.40
C VAL A 83 -8.70 7.89 -12.34
N ARG A 84 -9.51 8.42 -11.42
CA ARG A 84 -10.23 7.59 -10.43
C ARG A 84 -11.17 6.60 -11.09
N LYS A 85 -11.90 7.02 -12.13
CA LYS A 85 -12.80 6.14 -12.90
C LYS A 85 -12.00 5.03 -13.57
N LEU A 86 -10.88 5.37 -14.23
CA LEU A 86 -9.98 4.41 -14.86
C LEU A 86 -9.46 3.40 -13.84
N PHE A 87 -8.95 3.86 -12.70
CA PHE A 87 -8.45 3.00 -11.63
C PHE A 87 -9.52 2.01 -11.14
N VAL A 88 -10.77 2.47 -10.94
CA VAL A 88 -11.86 1.60 -10.50
C VAL A 88 -12.30 0.61 -11.58
N GLN A 89 -12.40 1.05 -12.84
CA GLN A 89 -12.94 0.25 -13.93
C GLN A 89 -11.95 -0.79 -14.46
N GLU A 90 -10.68 -0.41 -14.57
CA GLU A 90 -9.63 -1.22 -15.19
C GLU A 90 -8.85 -2.05 -14.17
N LEU A 91 -8.58 -1.51 -12.98
CA LEU A 91 -7.78 -2.20 -11.97
C LEU A 91 -8.62 -2.89 -10.89
N LEU A 92 -9.52 -2.13 -10.25
CA LEU A 92 -10.26 -2.60 -9.06
C LEU A 92 -11.59 -3.32 -9.40
N ASN A 93 -11.83 -3.62 -10.67
CA ASN A 93 -13.02 -4.35 -11.10
C ASN A 93 -12.91 -5.85 -10.75
N VAL A 94 -14.02 -6.44 -10.32
CA VAL A 94 -14.17 -7.87 -10.01
C VAL A 94 -13.61 -8.77 -11.11
N ARG A 95 -13.80 -8.43 -12.40
CA ARG A 95 -13.25 -9.23 -13.51
C ARG A 95 -11.72 -9.25 -13.49
N ARG A 96 -11.08 -8.09 -13.28
CA ARG A 96 -9.63 -7.93 -13.23
C ARG A 96 -9.04 -8.58 -11.97
N ILE A 97 -9.67 -8.37 -10.81
CA ILE A 97 -9.28 -9.04 -9.57
C ILE A 97 -9.31 -10.57 -9.74
N ARG A 98 -10.32 -11.10 -10.42
CA ARG A 98 -10.39 -12.54 -10.73
C ARG A 98 -9.32 -13.00 -11.71
N SER A 99 -8.94 -12.18 -12.69
CA SER A 99 -7.85 -12.57 -13.62
C SER A 99 -6.51 -12.70 -12.90
N PHE A 100 -6.28 -11.97 -11.81
CA PHE A 100 -5.07 -12.09 -10.99
C PHE A 100 -5.15 -13.17 -9.89
N LYS A 101 -6.23 -13.96 -9.83
CA LYS A 101 -6.39 -15.00 -8.81
C LYS A 101 -5.22 -15.98 -8.79
N TYR A 102 -4.72 -16.38 -9.97
CA TYR A 102 -3.58 -17.29 -10.08
C TYR A 102 -2.31 -16.71 -9.44
N VAL A 103 -2.10 -15.39 -9.52
CA VAL A 103 -0.96 -14.72 -8.87
C VAL A 103 -1.03 -14.91 -7.36
N SER A 104 -2.20 -14.66 -6.78
CA SER A 104 -2.40 -14.85 -5.34
C SER A 104 -2.24 -16.31 -4.91
N GLU A 105 -2.70 -17.27 -5.72
CA GLU A 105 -2.55 -18.70 -5.42
C GLU A 105 -1.08 -19.15 -5.47
N GLU A 106 -0.33 -18.69 -6.47
CA GLU A 106 1.10 -18.95 -6.59
C GLU A 106 1.92 -18.35 -5.44
N GLU A 107 1.72 -17.07 -5.12
CA GLU A 107 2.46 -16.41 -4.02
C GLU A 107 2.08 -17.01 -2.66
N MET A 108 0.82 -17.40 -2.47
CA MET A 108 0.38 -18.05 -1.23
C MET A 108 1.02 -19.44 -1.07
N ALA A 109 1.20 -20.19 -2.16
CA ALA A 109 1.90 -21.48 -2.11
C ALA A 109 3.33 -21.32 -1.59
N LEU A 110 4.06 -20.29 -2.04
CA LEU A 110 5.41 -19.97 -1.57
C LEU A 110 5.42 -19.60 -0.08
N VAL A 111 4.43 -18.83 0.38
CA VAL A 111 4.29 -18.49 1.80
C VAL A 111 4.05 -19.75 2.66
N ILE A 112 3.15 -20.64 2.22
CA ILE A 112 2.85 -21.90 2.92
C ILE A 112 4.10 -22.78 2.98
N GLU A 113 4.83 -22.90 1.88
CA GLU A 113 6.08 -23.65 1.82
C GLU A 113 7.12 -23.09 2.80
N ASN A 114 7.34 -21.77 2.78
CA ASN A 114 8.26 -21.10 3.70
C ASN A 114 7.90 -21.36 5.18
N ILE A 115 6.63 -21.17 5.55
CA ILE A 115 6.15 -21.45 6.91
C ILE A 115 6.33 -22.93 7.27
N SER A 116 6.02 -23.85 6.36
CA SER A 116 6.13 -25.29 6.59
C SER A 116 7.59 -25.72 6.83
N CYS A 117 8.53 -25.16 6.08
CA CYS A 117 9.97 -25.35 6.26
C CYS A 117 10.45 -24.80 7.62
N SER A 118 9.98 -23.62 8.01
CA SER A 118 10.32 -23.02 9.31
C SER A 118 9.74 -23.82 10.49
N CYS A 119 8.51 -24.33 10.36
CA CYS A 119 7.93 -25.24 11.36
C CYS A 119 8.73 -26.54 11.49
N SER A 120 9.19 -27.11 10.38
CA SER A 120 9.99 -28.34 10.36
C SER A 120 11.36 -28.15 11.01
N SER A 121 11.95 -26.96 10.88
CA SER A 121 13.21 -26.57 11.48
C SER A 121 13.08 -25.95 12.88
N GLN A 122 11.85 -25.80 13.40
CA GLN A 122 11.54 -25.10 14.66
C GLN A 122 12.10 -23.67 14.74
N THR A 123 12.18 -23.00 13.60
CA THR A 123 12.66 -21.62 13.53
C THR A 123 11.50 -20.64 13.69
N PRO A 124 11.66 -19.57 14.49
CA PRO A 124 10.64 -18.55 14.62
C PRO A 124 10.45 -17.81 13.28
N VAL A 125 9.20 -17.50 12.97
CA VAL A 125 8.82 -16.84 11.71
C VAL A 125 8.36 -15.41 11.99
N ASN A 126 8.87 -14.47 11.21
CA ASN A 126 8.38 -13.09 11.21
C ASN A 126 7.19 -12.95 10.24
N LEU A 127 5.97 -12.95 10.79
CA LEU A 127 4.75 -12.85 9.98
C LEU A 127 4.62 -11.50 9.27
N SER A 128 5.07 -10.42 9.88
CA SER A 128 5.04 -9.08 9.29
C SER A 128 5.90 -9.03 8.03
N GLU A 129 7.11 -9.60 8.08
CA GLU A 129 8.00 -9.71 6.93
C GLU A 129 7.42 -10.60 5.83
N ILE A 130 6.83 -11.74 6.19
CA ILE A 130 6.16 -12.62 5.22
C ILE A 130 5.02 -11.89 4.51
N VAL A 131 4.17 -11.17 5.25
CA VAL A 131 3.03 -10.46 4.67
C VAL A 131 3.50 -9.30 3.80
N LEU A 132 4.53 -8.57 4.23
CA LEU A 132 5.12 -7.52 3.42
C LEU A 132 5.65 -8.07 2.09
N THR A 133 6.42 -9.16 2.13
CA THR A 133 6.94 -9.81 0.92
C THR A 133 5.81 -10.34 0.03
N PHE A 134 4.81 -11.00 0.61
CA PHE A 134 3.65 -11.51 -0.13
C PHE A 134 2.88 -10.37 -0.83
N THR A 135 2.58 -9.28 -0.12
CA THR A 135 1.83 -8.14 -0.66
C THR A 135 2.65 -7.39 -1.70
N ASN A 136 3.94 -7.15 -1.47
CA ASN A 136 4.85 -6.58 -2.47
C ASN A 136 4.87 -7.40 -3.75
N ASN A 137 5.06 -8.72 -3.65
CA ASN A 137 5.09 -9.60 -4.81
C ASN A 137 3.77 -9.60 -5.56
N LEU A 138 2.64 -9.68 -4.85
CA LEU A 138 1.31 -9.65 -5.44
C LEU A 138 1.09 -8.33 -6.19
N VAL A 139 1.41 -7.20 -5.57
CA VAL A 139 1.27 -5.88 -6.19
C VAL A 139 2.17 -5.74 -7.42
N CYS A 140 3.46 -6.08 -7.32
CA CYS A 140 4.39 -6.06 -8.46
C CYS A 140 3.90 -6.90 -9.64
N ARG A 141 3.44 -8.13 -9.36
CA ARG A 141 2.97 -9.04 -10.40
C ARG A 141 1.66 -8.60 -11.04
N CYS A 142 0.79 -7.92 -10.30
CA CYS A 142 -0.47 -7.39 -10.83
C CYS A 142 -0.28 -6.07 -11.59
N SER A 143 0.70 -5.24 -11.19
CA SER A 143 0.90 -3.90 -11.77
C SER A 143 1.80 -3.89 -13.00
N ILE A 144 2.85 -4.72 -13.03
CA ILE A 144 3.91 -4.65 -14.05
C ILE A 144 4.37 -6.02 -14.59
N SER A 145 3.61 -7.10 -14.28
CA SER A 145 3.87 -8.50 -14.70
C SER A 145 5.28 -9.03 -14.41
N ALA A 146 6.03 -8.39 -13.50
CA ALA A 146 7.39 -8.77 -13.19
C ALA A 146 7.42 -9.76 -12.02
N LYS A 147 8.04 -10.93 -12.23
CA LYS A 147 8.61 -11.73 -11.14
C LYS A 147 10.04 -11.24 -10.95
N SER A 148 10.29 -10.34 -10.00
CA SER A 148 11.65 -9.89 -9.70
C SER A 148 12.16 -10.55 -8.43
N GLU A 149 13.20 -11.37 -8.55
CA GLU A 149 13.88 -11.99 -7.40
C GLU A 149 14.77 -10.99 -6.63
N GLU A 150 15.14 -9.85 -7.23
CA GLU A 150 16.08 -8.87 -6.64
C GLU A 150 15.51 -7.44 -6.53
N GLY A 151 14.56 -7.06 -7.40
CA GLY A 151 13.98 -5.71 -7.46
C GLY A 151 12.80 -5.50 -6.52
N ASN A 152 12.12 -6.56 -6.09
CA ASN A 152 10.95 -6.46 -5.20
C ASN A 152 11.35 -6.03 -3.77
N SER A 153 12.52 -6.46 -3.28
CA SER A 153 13.01 -6.06 -1.95
C SER A 153 13.38 -4.58 -1.91
N ARG A 154 14.19 -4.11 -2.88
CA ARG A 154 14.62 -2.70 -2.92
C ARG A 154 13.45 -1.74 -3.13
N PHE A 155 12.51 -2.10 -4.00
CA PHE A 155 11.33 -1.26 -4.20
C PHE A 155 10.42 -1.26 -2.96
N GLY A 156 10.25 -2.39 -2.27
CA GLY A 156 9.55 -2.45 -0.98
C GLY A 156 10.23 -1.61 0.12
N GLU A 157 11.56 -1.52 0.13
CA GLU A 157 12.27 -0.59 1.01
C GLU A 157 11.99 0.87 0.65
N LEU A 158 12.02 1.19 -0.66
CA LEU A 158 11.75 2.55 -1.15
C LEU A 158 10.31 2.98 -0.87
N SER A 159 9.32 2.10 -1.01
CA SER A 159 7.92 2.41 -0.67
C SER A 159 7.76 2.72 0.82
N ARG A 160 8.42 1.97 1.71
CA ARG A 160 8.46 2.25 3.14
C ARG A 160 9.13 3.58 3.46
N GLU A 161 10.24 3.89 2.79
CA GLU A 161 10.90 5.20 2.92
C GLU A 161 9.98 6.34 2.48
N VAL A 162 9.20 6.16 1.41
CA VAL A 162 8.20 7.14 0.98
C VAL A 162 7.15 7.36 2.05
N VAL A 163 6.52 6.31 2.58
CA VAL A 163 5.51 6.46 3.65
C VAL A 163 6.09 7.14 4.88
N THR A 164 7.33 6.81 5.23
CA THR A 164 8.04 7.45 6.34
C THR A 164 8.22 8.95 6.09
N LEU A 165 8.71 9.33 4.91
CA LEU A 165 8.96 10.72 4.54
C LEU A 165 7.66 11.53 4.37
N MET A 166 6.62 10.89 3.84
CA MET A 166 5.26 11.44 3.75
C MET A 166 4.65 11.72 5.12
N SER A 167 4.99 10.90 6.12
CA SER A 167 4.52 11.04 7.50
C SER A 167 5.44 11.90 8.38
N THR A 168 6.62 12.27 7.86
CA THR A 168 7.61 13.05 8.60
C THR A 168 7.19 14.51 8.69
N PHE A 169 7.39 15.11 9.85
CA PHE A 169 7.09 16.52 10.06
C PHE A 169 7.93 17.42 9.13
N SER A 170 7.25 18.26 8.37
CA SER A 170 7.83 19.23 7.43
C SER A 170 7.45 20.64 7.85
N PHE A 171 8.43 21.52 8.07
CA PHE A 171 8.17 22.91 8.45
C PHE A 171 7.45 23.67 7.35
N GLN A 172 7.76 23.37 6.09
CA GLN A 172 7.13 23.96 4.92
C GLN A 172 5.61 23.70 4.88
N ASP A 173 5.16 22.52 5.31
CA ASP A 173 3.74 22.13 5.25
C ASP A 173 2.87 22.92 6.25
N PHE A 174 3.46 23.36 7.37
CA PHE A 174 2.76 24.17 8.38
C PHE A 174 2.95 25.68 8.21
N SER A 175 4.09 26.09 7.63
CA SER A 175 4.40 27.50 7.38
C SER A 175 5.44 27.60 6.27
N PRO A 176 5.06 28.00 5.04
CA PRO A 176 5.98 28.12 3.91
C PRO A 176 7.24 28.96 4.19
N ALA A 177 7.10 30.01 5.02
CA ALA A 177 8.22 30.86 5.44
C ALA A 177 9.31 30.13 6.26
N LEU A 178 8.99 28.96 6.84
CA LEU A 178 9.91 28.12 7.61
C LEU A 178 10.49 26.95 6.79
N GLY A 179 10.13 26.82 5.50
CA GLY A 179 10.58 25.69 4.69
C GLY A 179 12.10 25.60 4.49
N TRP A 180 12.86 26.67 4.73
CA TRP A 180 14.33 26.61 4.73
C TRP A 180 14.88 25.69 5.84
N ILE A 181 14.13 25.49 6.94
CA ILE A 181 14.52 24.59 8.03
C ILE A 181 14.57 23.14 7.52
N ASP A 182 13.67 22.75 6.62
CA ASP A 182 13.66 21.40 6.02
C ASP A 182 14.91 21.12 5.17
N SER A 183 15.59 22.17 4.69
CA SER A 183 16.91 22.03 4.06
C SER A 183 18.00 21.76 5.10
N LEU A 184 17.94 22.42 6.26
CA LEU A 184 18.93 22.27 7.33
C LEU A 184 18.80 20.93 8.07
N THR A 185 17.59 20.43 8.24
CA THR A 185 17.35 19.09 8.82
C THR A 185 17.73 17.97 7.85
N GLY A 186 17.98 18.29 6.57
CA GLY A 186 18.28 17.32 5.52
C GLY A 186 17.05 16.64 4.91
N LEU A 187 15.83 16.95 5.38
CA LEU A 187 14.59 16.34 4.90
C LEU A 187 14.42 16.51 3.38
N ARG A 188 14.61 17.73 2.86
CA ARG A 188 14.52 18.01 1.42
C ARG A 188 15.51 17.19 0.59
N LYS A 189 16.73 17.00 1.10
CA LYS A 189 17.76 16.21 0.43
C LYS A 189 17.36 14.73 0.41
N LYS A 190 16.85 14.20 1.53
CA LYS A 190 16.40 12.80 1.62
C LYS A 190 15.20 12.53 0.71
N VAL A 191 14.18 13.40 0.71
CA VAL A 191 13.03 13.30 -0.21
C VAL A 191 13.49 13.27 -1.67
N ARG A 192 14.40 14.16 -2.07
CA ARG A 192 14.93 14.18 -3.44
C ARG A 192 15.71 12.92 -3.80
N SER A 193 16.54 12.41 -2.88
CA SER A 193 17.31 11.17 -3.09
C SER A 193 16.39 9.99 -3.35
N VAL A 194 15.38 9.79 -2.50
CA VAL A 194 14.42 8.69 -2.62
C VAL A 194 13.59 8.83 -3.90
N TYR A 195 13.18 10.06 -4.24
CA TYR A 195 12.49 10.33 -5.50
C TYR A 195 13.32 9.90 -6.72
N GLN A 196 14.61 10.21 -6.76
CA GLN A 196 15.48 9.84 -7.88
C GLN A 196 15.61 8.32 -8.05
N GLU A 197 15.69 7.58 -6.95
CA GLU A 197 15.75 6.11 -6.98
C GLU A 197 14.44 5.50 -7.49
N ILE A 198 13.30 6.02 -7.03
CA ILE A 198 11.97 5.58 -7.48
C ILE A 198 11.75 5.92 -8.95
N ASP A 199 12.11 7.13 -9.37
CA ASP A 199 11.99 7.57 -10.75
C ASP A 199 12.83 6.67 -11.66
N THR A 200 14.09 6.39 -11.30
CA THR A 200 14.96 5.46 -12.02
C THR A 200 14.35 4.07 -12.12
N TYR A 201 13.77 3.57 -11.02
CA TYR A 201 13.09 2.28 -11.02
C TYR A 201 11.90 2.25 -11.97
N PHE A 202 11.01 3.24 -11.91
CA PHE A 202 9.84 3.28 -12.79
C PHE A 202 10.23 3.48 -14.26
N GLU A 203 11.24 4.29 -14.55
CA GLU A 203 11.76 4.44 -15.91
C GLU A 203 12.23 3.10 -16.49
N LYS A 204 13.00 2.32 -15.70
CA LYS A 204 13.43 0.97 -16.09
C LYS A 204 12.25 0.03 -16.32
N VAL A 205 11.28 0.02 -15.40
CA VAL A 205 10.07 -0.80 -15.52
C VAL A 205 9.30 -0.47 -16.79
N MET A 206 9.14 0.82 -17.10
CA MET A 206 8.45 1.27 -18.30
C MET A 206 9.18 0.87 -19.59
N GLU A 207 10.51 0.99 -19.63
CA GLU A 207 11.32 0.58 -20.78
C GLU A 207 11.25 -0.92 -21.02
N GLU A 208 11.38 -1.74 -19.97
CA GLU A 208 11.28 -3.19 -20.07
C GLU A 208 9.88 -3.63 -20.54
N HIS A 209 8.84 -2.92 -20.13
CA HIS A 209 7.46 -3.24 -20.45
C HIS A 209 7.11 -2.93 -21.93
N VAL A 210 7.54 -1.79 -22.47
CA VAL A 210 7.38 -1.45 -23.91
C VAL A 210 7.99 -2.52 -24.82
N SER A 211 9.09 -3.14 -24.41
CA SER A 211 9.77 -4.19 -25.19
C SER A 211 9.01 -5.52 -25.30
N LYS A 212 7.97 -5.73 -24.48
CA LYS A 212 7.24 -7.01 -24.34
C LYS A 212 5.80 -6.99 -24.91
N SER A 213 5.37 -5.87 -25.49
CA SER A 213 3.99 -5.61 -25.94
C SER A 213 3.56 -6.40 -27.18
N GLN A 214 3.32 -7.71 -27.02
CA GLN A 214 2.45 -8.53 -27.88
C GLN A 214 1.77 -9.62 -27.04
N GLN A 215 0.88 -9.23 -26.11
CA GLN A 215 0.13 -10.19 -25.29
C GLN A 215 -1.40 -10.03 -25.42
N ASP A 216 -2.09 -11.15 -25.19
CA ASP A 216 -3.54 -11.26 -25.10
C ASP A 216 -4.12 -10.38 -23.98
N ASP A 217 -5.33 -9.83 -24.18
CA ASP A 217 -6.01 -8.91 -23.23
C ASP A 217 -6.15 -9.52 -21.83
N SER A 218 -6.23 -10.85 -21.75
CA SER A 218 -6.33 -11.59 -20.49
C SER A 218 -5.08 -11.48 -19.60
N LYS A 219 -3.93 -11.13 -20.17
CA LYS A 219 -2.62 -11.03 -19.48
C LYS A 219 -2.08 -9.61 -19.34
N LYS A 220 -2.79 -8.60 -19.88
CA LYS A 220 -2.40 -7.20 -19.71
C LYS A 220 -2.36 -6.82 -18.25
N ASP A 221 -1.23 -6.26 -17.81
CA ASP A 221 -1.13 -5.67 -16.48
C ASP A 221 -1.63 -4.22 -16.46
N PHE A 222 -1.53 -3.58 -15.31
CA PHE A 222 -2.01 -2.21 -15.16
C PHE A 222 -1.22 -1.22 -16.02
N LEU A 223 0.08 -1.45 -16.23
CA LEU A 223 0.92 -0.60 -17.04
C LEU A 223 0.53 -0.68 -18.53
N ASP A 224 0.19 -1.87 -19.02
CA ASP A 224 -0.40 -2.06 -20.36
C ASP A 224 -1.71 -1.28 -20.50
N LEU A 225 -2.57 -1.36 -19.48
CA LEU A 225 -3.86 -0.69 -19.48
C LEU A 225 -3.70 0.82 -19.49
N LEU A 226 -2.75 1.38 -18.72
CA LEU A 226 -2.50 2.82 -18.70
C LEU A 226 -1.95 3.34 -20.05
N HIS A 227 -1.04 2.60 -20.69
CA HIS A 227 -0.51 2.99 -22.00
C HIS A 227 -1.57 2.98 -23.11
N GLY A 228 -2.56 2.10 -23.02
CA GLY A 228 -3.65 2.01 -24.00
C GLY A 228 -4.66 3.16 -23.96
N GLN A 229 -4.58 4.04 -22.95
CA GLN A 229 -5.64 5.02 -22.62
C GLN A 229 -5.35 6.39 -23.25
N VAL A 230 -5.15 6.39 -24.57
CA VAL A 230 -4.84 7.59 -25.38
C VAL A 230 -5.90 8.68 -25.24
N GLU A 231 -7.17 8.29 -25.02
CA GLU A 231 -8.30 9.21 -24.83
C GLU A 231 -8.13 10.15 -23.63
N TYR A 232 -7.36 9.76 -22.63
CA TYR A 232 -7.20 10.51 -21.37
C TYR A 232 -5.92 11.36 -21.32
N ASN A 233 -5.12 11.37 -22.40
CA ASN A 233 -3.85 12.11 -22.51
C ASN A 233 -2.93 11.94 -21.27
N ILE A 234 -2.87 10.71 -20.74
CA ILE A 234 -2.11 10.37 -19.54
C ILE A 234 -0.61 10.43 -19.88
N SER A 235 0.12 11.32 -19.23
CA SER A 235 1.56 11.46 -19.42
C SER A 235 2.34 10.35 -18.71
N ARG A 236 3.61 10.16 -19.10
CA ARG A 236 4.54 9.24 -18.44
C ARG A 236 4.64 9.48 -16.93
N ASP A 237 4.71 10.74 -16.51
CA ASP A 237 4.76 11.10 -15.09
C ASP A 237 3.46 10.74 -14.35
N ASN A 238 2.30 10.84 -15.01
CA ASN A 238 1.03 10.40 -14.43
C ASN A 238 1.00 8.88 -14.25
N ILE A 239 1.51 8.12 -15.21
CA ILE A 239 1.63 6.66 -15.07
C ILE A 239 2.49 6.31 -13.84
N LYS A 240 3.65 6.97 -13.69
CA LYS A 240 4.53 6.75 -12.52
C LYS A 240 3.84 7.11 -11.20
N ALA A 241 3.08 8.21 -11.17
CA ALA A 241 2.29 8.60 -10.00
C ALA A 241 1.23 7.53 -9.63
N LEU A 242 0.54 6.96 -10.63
CA LEU A 242 -0.49 5.94 -10.42
C LEU A 242 0.08 4.58 -10.03
N LEU A 243 1.24 4.20 -10.57
CA LEU A 243 1.97 3.04 -10.09
C LEU A 243 2.34 3.21 -8.62
N MET A 244 2.81 4.40 -8.23
CA MET A 244 3.15 4.69 -6.84
C MET A 244 1.97 4.54 -5.88
N ASP A 245 0.76 4.97 -6.27
CA ASP A 245 -0.46 4.74 -5.48
C ASP A 245 -0.74 3.25 -5.24
N ILE A 246 -0.61 2.43 -6.28
CA ILE A 246 -0.87 0.99 -6.21
C ILE A 246 0.12 0.32 -5.27
N PHE A 247 1.39 0.68 -5.42
CA PHE A 247 2.46 0.14 -4.63
C PHE A 247 2.32 0.54 -3.16
N VAL A 248 2.35 1.83 -2.86
CA VAL A 248 2.24 2.32 -1.47
C VAL A 248 0.92 1.92 -0.82
N GLY A 249 -0.18 2.09 -1.54
CA GLY A 249 -1.52 1.78 -1.04
C GLY A 249 -1.75 0.29 -0.83
N GLY A 250 -1.18 -0.56 -1.68
CA GLY A 250 -1.38 -2.02 -1.65
C GLY A 250 -0.51 -2.75 -0.63
N THR A 251 0.68 -2.24 -0.33
CA THR A 251 1.68 -2.98 0.47
C THR A 251 1.70 -2.52 1.93
N GLU A 252 1.84 -1.21 2.17
CA GLU A 252 2.03 -0.65 3.51
C GLU A 252 0.75 -0.73 4.36
N THR A 253 -0.42 -0.60 3.73
CA THR A 253 -1.70 -0.74 4.45
C THR A 253 -1.93 -2.19 4.90
N ALA A 254 -1.62 -3.16 4.04
CA ALA A 254 -1.77 -4.58 4.36
C ALA A 254 -0.80 -5.01 5.46
N HIS A 255 0.44 -4.53 5.41
CA HIS A 255 1.43 -4.72 6.47
C HIS A 255 0.94 -4.15 7.81
N GLY A 256 0.46 -2.90 7.83
CA GLY A 256 -0.05 -2.25 9.05
C GLY A 256 -1.25 -2.97 9.68
N VAL A 257 -2.11 -3.60 8.89
CA VAL A 257 -3.24 -4.41 9.41
C VAL A 257 -2.73 -5.64 10.16
N VAL A 258 -1.68 -6.29 9.68
CA VAL A 258 -1.12 -7.49 10.33
C VAL A 258 -0.35 -7.13 11.59
N ASP A 259 0.44 -6.08 11.55
CA ASP A 259 1.09 -5.55 12.76
C ASP A 259 0.04 -5.20 13.80
N GLY A 260 -0.94 -4.36 13.46
CA GLY A 260 -2.02 -3.98 14.38
C GLY A 260 -2.80 -5.18 14.93
N GLY A 261 -3.14 -6.16 14.08
CA GLY A 261 -3.87 -7.36 14.47
C GLY A 261 -3.06 -8.30 15.36
N THR A 262 -1.76 -8.44 15.15
CA THR A 262 -0.87 -9.23 16.02
C THR A 262 -0.68 -8.58 17.38
N TYR A 263 -0.59 -7.24 17.46
CA TYR A 263 -0.61 -6.52 18.73
C TYR A 263 -1.95 -6.67 19.47
N GLU A 264 -3.07 -6.58 18.77
CA GLU A 264 -4.41 -6.75 19.35
C GLU A 264 -4.63 -8.20 19.83
N GLU A 265 -4.17 -9.20 19.07
CA GLU A 265 -4.26 -10.60 19.47
C GLU A 265 -3.35 -10.91 20.67
N ALA A 266 -2.13 -10.39 20.71
CA ALA A 266 -1.20 -10.54 21.84
C ALA A 266 -1.69 -9.86 23.13
N THR A 267 -2.54 -8.84 23.02
CA THR A 267 -3.15 -8.15 24.17
C THR A 267 -4.54 -8.69 24.52
N SER A 268 -5.14 -9.51 23.66
CA SER A 268 -6.40 -10.22 23.91
C SER A 268 -6.16 -11.63 24.49
N ASN A 269 -6.87 -11.98 25.56
CA ASN A 269 -6.75 -13.27 26.25
C ASN A 269 -7.15 -14.47 25.35
N GLU A 270 -6.68 -15.69 25.64
CA GLU A 270 -6.73 -16.97 24.86
C GLU A 270 -8.05 -17.37 24.14
N GLU A 271 -9.16 -16.67 24.35
CA GLU A 271 -10.47 -16.94 23.75
C GLU A 271 -10.59 -16.51 22.27
N SER A 272 -9.85 -15.49 21.84
CA SER A 272 -9.81 -15.01 20.44
C SER A 272 -9.16 -16.04 19.51
N THR A 273 -8.02 -16.60 19.91
CA THR A 273 -7.30 -17.66 19.17
C THR A 273 -8.13 -18.96 19.05
N ARG A 274 -9.00 -19.27 20.02
CA ARG A 274 -9.95 -20.40 19.95
C ARG A 274 -11.09 -20.17 18.95
N ARG A 275 -11.54 -18.94 18.73
CA ARG A 275 -12.58 -18.62 17.73
C ARG A 275 -12.03 -18.69 16.29
N GLY A 276 -10.79 -18.25 16.06
CA GLY A 276 -10.12 -18.37 14.75
C GLY A 276 -10.01 -19.82 14.26
N LYS A 277 -9.59 -20.74 15.14
CA LYS A 277 -9.52 -22.19 14.83
C LYS A 277 -10.87 -22.83 14.53
N LYS A 278 -11.97 -22.35 15.12
CA LYS A 278 -13.33 -22.87 14.83
C LYS A 278 -13.87 -22.40 13.47
N SER A 279 -13.48 -21.22 12.99
CA SER A 279 -13.93 -20.72 11.68
C SER A 279 -13.14 -21.32 10.51
N GLY A 280 -11.89 -21.73 10.72
CA GLY A 280 -11.06 -22.43 9.71
C GLY A 280 -11.26 -23.95 9.65
N GLY A 281 -11.98 -24.55 10.60
CA GLY A 281 -12.13 -26.00 10.73
C GLY A 281 -13.13 -26.67 9.78
N ASN A 282 -13.87 -25.92 8.97
CA ASN A 282 -14.83 -26.48 8.02
C ASN A 282 -14.47 -26.07 6.59
N LYS A 283 -13.66 -26.92 5.94
CA LYS A 283 -13.61 -27.25 4.49
C LYS A 283 -12.17 -27.36 3.99
N VAL A 284 -11.54 -28.52 4.23
CA VAL A 284 -10.63 -29.15 3.26
C VAL A 284 -10.77 -30.66 3.42
N PRO A 285 -11.35 -31.42 2.47
CA PRO A 285 -11.22 -32.87 2.45
C PRO A 285 -9.78 -33.20 2.07
N CYS A 286 -9.05 -33.83 2.99
CA CYS A 286 -7.71 -34.34 2.75
C CYS A 286 -7.84 -35.68 1.99
N GLU A 287 -7.76 -35.64 0.66
CA GLU A 287 -7.63 -36.87 -0.14
C GLU A 287 -6.22 -37.44 0.04
N ARG A 288 -6.12 -38.53 0.80
CA ARG A 288 -4.91 -39.34 0.93
C ARG A 288 -4.70 -40.14 -0.36
N GLY A 289 -3.95 -39.59 -1.30
CA GLY A 289 -3.32 -40.34 -2.39
C GLY A 289 -2.11 -41.11 -1.87
N GLY A 290 -2.29 -42.40 -1.60
CA GLY A 290 -1.19 -43.30 -1.23
C GLY A 290 -0.35 -43.66 -2.44
N TYR A 291 0.86 -43.12 -2.53
CA TYR A 291 1.92 -43.69 -3.36
C TYR A 291 2.69 -44.72 -2.54
N SER A 292 2.41 -46.00 -2.80
CA SER A 292 3.21 -47.13 -2.31
C SER A 292 4.40 -47.32 -3.24
N SER A 293 5.58 -46.90 -2.78
CA SER A 293 6.87 -47.34 -3.30
C SER A 293 7.19 -48.74 -2.75
N ASN A 294 7.29 -49.72 -3.63
CA ASN A 294 8.08 -50.93 -3.39
C ASN A 294 8.76 -51.31 -4.70
N GLY A 295 10.09 -51.33 -4.66
CA GLY A 295 10.93 -51.73 -5.78
C GLY A 295 11.25 -53.23 -5.79
N VAL A 296 12.12 -53.53 -6.76
CA VAL A 296 12.99 -54.72 -6.91
C VAL A 296 12.45 -55.86 -7.79
N LEU A 297 12.98 -55.86 -9.03
CA LEU A 297 13.59 -56.96 -9.81
C LEU A 297 13.13 -58.41 -9.55
N LYS A 298 12.73 -59.11 -10.62
CA LYS A 298 13.35 -60.38 -11.08
C LYS A 298 12.75 -60.92 -12.39
N ASP A 299 13.66 -61.30 -13.28
CA ASP A 299 13.69 -62.45 -14.21
C ASP A 299 12.45 -62.80 -15.06
N VAL A 300 12.55 -62.58 -16.39
CA VAL A 300 12.76 -63.57 -17.49
C VAL A 300 12.61 -62.85 -18.83
#